data_AF-A0A800JZ57-F1
#
_entry.id   AF-A0A800JZ57-F1
#
_cell.length_a   1.000
_cell.length_b   1.000
_cell.length_c   1.000
_cell.angle_alpha   90.00
_cell.angle_beta   90.00
_cell.angle_gamma   90.00
#
_symmetry.space_group_name_H-M   'P 1'
#
loop_
_entity.id
_entity.type
_entity.pdbx_description
1 polymer ?
#
loop_
_entity_poly.entity_id
_entity_poly.type
_entity_poly.pdbx_seq_one_letter_code
_entity_poly.pdbx_strand_id
1 'polypeptide(L)'
;SACEFFGRRFLEIALQTHHSLVAGDAEAALLIELDGDLDQVLAKAESLRQLARDLGLETVLGVEEGERDDLWSLRHAASPLIAESAKTGLVSTQIIEDSVVPPEALGLYLSGLDEILRAADTDAVIFGHAGDANVHVNPLLDVRRSSWRDKARAILEETVALVADLRGTLSGEHGDGRLRAPFLEQIWGPKLTGAFQRTKNTLDPAGILNPGVVVPLPEQDPLEGLWPQYGGAA
;
A
#
# COMPACT_ATOMS: atom_id res chain seq x y z
N SER A 1 3.52 17.32 -10.77
CA SER A 1 3.67 17.37 -9.30
C SER A 1 3.17 16.07 -8.71
N ALA A 2 3.94 15.49 -7.79
CA ALA A 2 3.66 14.21 -7.14
C ALA A 2 4.26 14.21 -5.72
N CYS A 3 3.78 13.32 -4.85
CA CYS A 3 4.35 13.07 -3.53
C CYS A 3 4.25 11.57 -3.22
N GLU A 4 5.36 10.87 -3.38
CA GLU A 4 5.48 9.43 -3.17
C GLU A 4 6.15 9.13 -1.83
N PHE A 5 5.76 8.04 -1.18
CA PHE A 5 6.41 7.48 0.01
C PHE A 5 7.11 6.17 -0.33
N PHE A 6 8.25 5.93 0.33
CA PHE A 6 8.99 4.67 0.29
C PHE A 6 9.37 4.27 1.72
N GLY A 7 9.01 3.06 2.14
CA GLY A 7 9.34 2.53 3.47
C GLY A 7 10.71 1.84 3.54
N ARG A 8 11.18 1.53 4.75
CA ARG A 8 12.50 0.95 5.04
C ARG A 8 12.87 -0.21 4.12
N ARG A 9 12.02 -1.23 4.01
CA ARG A 9 12.33 -2.42 3.23
C ARG A 9 12.47 -2.12 1.74
N PHE A 10 11.72 -1.15 1.22
CA PHE A 10 11.90 -0.68 -0.15
C PHE A 10 13.27 -0.05 -0.33
N LEU A 11 13.66 0.85 0.59
CA LEU A 11 14.92 1.58 0.53
C LEU A 11 16.14 0.67 0.71
N GLU A 12 16.12 -0.25 1.68
CA GLU A 12 17.18 -1.24 1.91
C GLU A 12 17.56 -1.98 0.62
N ILE A 13 16.55 -2.25 -0.20
CA ILE A 13 16.77 -3.01 -1.42
C ILE A 13 17.12 -2.06 -2.58
N ALA A 14 16.44 -0.92 -2.74
CA ALA A 14 16.73 0.03 -3.80
C ALA A 14 18.13 0.67 -3.67
N LEU A 15 18.63 0.87 -2.46
CA LEU A 15 19.96 1.44 -2.21
C LEU A 15 21.11 0.49 -2.60
N GLN A 16 20.83 -0.80 -2.85
CA GLN A 16 21.84 -1.72 -3.42
C GLN A 16 22.27 -1.30 -4.83
N THR A 17 21.38 -0.64 -5.58
CA THR A 17 21.66 -0.13 -6.92
C THR A 17 21.72 1.40 -6.99
N HIS A 18 21.15 2.11 -6.00
CA HIS A 18 21.03 3.58 -5.97
C HIS A 18 21.63 4.24 -4.71
N HIS A 19 22.81 3.77 -4.27
CA HIS A 19 23.48 4.14 -3.01
C HIS A 19 23.71 5.64 -2.75
N SER A 20 23.60 6.51 -3.76
CA SER A 20 23.82 7.95 -3.63
C SER A 20 22.55 8.80 -3.45
N LEU A 21 21.36 8.19 -3.55
CA LEU A 21 20.09 8.95 -3.59
C LEU A 21 19.43 9.12 -2.22
N VAL A 22 19.72 8.24 -1.27
CA VAL A 22 19.14 8.26 0.08
C VAL A 22 20.22 7.90 1.09
N ALA A 23 20.16 8.47 2.29
CA ALA A 23 21.04 8.07 3.39
C ALA A 23 20.92 6.56 3.67
N GLY A 24 22.04 5.91 3.96
CA GLY A 24 22.10 4.45 4.15
C GLY A 24 21.33 3.92 5.35
N ASP A 25 20.95 4.79 6.30
CA ASP A 25 20.20 4.49 7.51
C ASP A 25 18.76 5.03 7.50
N ALA A 26 18.28 5.55 6.36
CA ALA A 26 16.92 6.07 6.26
C ALA A 26 15.86 4.96 6.40
N GLU A 27 14.93 5.14 7.34
CA GLU A 27 13.78 4.23 7.52
C GLU A 27 12.61 4.55 6.58
N ALA A 28 12.59 5.76 6.01
CA ALA A 28 11.58 6.17 5.04
C ALA A 28 12.11 7.31 4.16
N ALA A 29 11.51 7.50 2.99
CA ALA A 29 11.78 8.61 2.10
C ALA A 29 10.50 9.12 1.46
N LEU A 30 10.49 10.43 1.17
CA LEU A 30 9.48 11.06 0.33
C LEU A 30 10.13 11.53 -0.97
N LEU A 31 9.53 11.21 -2.11
CA LEU A 31 9.88 11.79 -3.40
C LEU A 31 8.80 12.80 -3.78
N ILE A 32 9.18 14.08 -3.83
CA ILE A 32 8.27 15.18 -4.12
C ILE A 32 8.65 15.77 -5.48
N GLU A 33 7.72 15.73 -6.42
CA GLU A 33 7.86 16.40 -7.71
C GLU A 33 7.03 17.68 -7.70
N LEU A 34 7.62 18.76 -8.19
CA LEU A 34 6.98 20.05 -8.37
C LEU A 34 6.94 20.40 -9.86
N ASP A 35 5.76 20.77 -10.34
CA ASP A 35 5.53 21.20 -11.72
C ASP A 35 4.98 22.64 -11.75
N GLY A 36 5.37 23.40 -12.78
CA GLY A 36 5.01 24.81 -12.96
C GLY A 36 6.17 25.67 -13.47
N ASP A 37 6.00 27.00 -13.38
CA ASP A 37 7.03 27.94 -13.78
C ASP A 37 8.30 27.79 -12.93
N LEU A 38 9.47 27.81 -13.57
CA LEU A 38 10.76 27.49 -12.93
C LEU A 38 10.99 28.31 -11.65
N ASP A 39 10.79 29.63 -11.68
CA ASP A 39 10.99 30.50 -10.52
C ASP A 39 10.07 30.12 -9.34
N GLN A 40 8.83 29.73 -9.63
CA GLN A 40 7.87 29.31 -8.60
C GLN A 40 8.22 27.95 -8.02
N VAL A 41 8.63 27.01 -8.89
CA VAL A 41 9.05 25.67 -8.48
C VAL A 41 10.29 25.74 -7.60
N LEU A 42 11.30 26.53 -7.97
CA LEU A 42 12.53 26.70 -7.18
C LEU A 42 12.25 27.34 -5.81
N ALA A 43 11.36 28.35 -5.75
CA ALA A 43 10.96 28.95 -4.47
C ALA A 43 10.24 27.96 -3.55
N LYS A 44 9.35 27.12 -4.11
CA LYS A 44 8.67 26.05 -3.37
C LYS A 44 9.66 24.96 -2.92
N ALA A 45 10.58 24.55 -3.79
CA ALA A 45 11.60 23.57 -3.47
C ALA A 45 12.46 24.04 -2.29
N GLU A 46 12.89 25.31 -2.27
CA GLU A 46 13.67 25.84 -1.17
C GLU A 46 12.86 25.93 0.14
N SER A 47 11.56 26.25 0.05
CA SER A 47 10.67 26.23 1.22
C SER A 47 10.53 24.82 1.80
N LEU A 48 10.41 23.79 0.96
CA LEU A 48 10.39 22.39 1.40
C LEU A 48 11.72 21.96 2.00
N ARG A 49 12.85 22.38 1.42
CA ARG A 49 14.18 22.11 1.99
C ARG A 49 14.38 22.78 3.34
N GLN A 50 13.86 24.00 3.53
CA GLN A 50 13.89 24.65 4.83
C GLN A 50 13.07 23.87 5.86
N LEU A 51 11.84 23.46 5.52
CA LEU A 51 11.02 22.63 6.39
C LEU A 51 11.71 21.32 6.75
N ALA A 52 12.33 20.65 5.77
CA ALA A 52 13.08 19.41 6.00
C ALA A 52 14.25 19.65 6.98
N ARG A 53 15.03 20.73 6.80
CA ARG A 53 16.10 21.10 7.75
C ARG A 53 15.56 21.36 9.16
N ASP A 54 14.44 22.05 9.29
CA ASP A 54 13.81 22.33 10.58
C ASP A 54 13.34 21.05 11.29
N LEU A 55 12.99 20.02 10.52
CA LEU A 55 12.65 18.68 10.99
C LEU A 55 13.87 17.74 11.15
N GLY A 56 15.08 18.20 10.81
CA GLY A 56 16.30 17.38 10.84
C GLY A 56 16.37 16.30 9.75
N LEU A 57 15.63 16.48 8.65
CA LEU A 57 15.58 15.57 7.52
C LEU A 57 16.62 15.94 6.45
N GLU A 58 17.22 14.92 5.84
CA GLU A 58 18.08 15.10 4.68
C GLU A 58 17.26 15.30 3.39
N THR A 59 17.80 16.07 2.45
CA THR A 59 17.14 16.35 1.16
C THR A 59 18.13 16.27 0.02
N VAL A 60 17.71 15.64 -1.07
CA VAL A 60 18.36 15.69 -2.38
C VAL A 60 17.43 16.44 -3.34
N LEU A 61 18.00 17.31 -4.19
CA LEU A 61 17.25 18.08 -5.19
C LEU A 61 17.78 17.74 -6.58
N GLY A 62 16.88 17.39 -7.50
CA GLY A 62 17.16 17.25 -8.92
C GLY A 62 16.30 18.23 -9.72
N VAL A 63 16.93 19.05 -10.55
CA VAL A 63 16.25 20.07 -11.38
C VAL A 63 16.39 19.71 -12.86
N GLU A 64 17.59 19.32 -13.27
CA GLU A 64 17.88 18.91 -14.64
C GLU A 64 17.20 17.57 -14.96
N GLU A 65 16.92 17.31 -16.24
CA GLU A 65 16.24 16.08 -16.69
C GLU A 65 16.91 14.81 -16.15
N GLY A 66 18.24 14.69 -16.29
CA GLY A 66 18.96 13.51 -15.79
C GLY A 66 18.90 13.35 -14.26
N GLU A 67 18.91 14.44 -13.50
CA GLU A 67 18.80 14.37 -12.03
C GLU A 67 17.39 13.94 -11.60
N ARG A 68 16.36 14.42 -12.31
CA ARG A 68 14.97 14.02 -12.07
C ARG A 68 14.76 12.55 -12.41
N ASP A 69 15.31 12.10 -13.53
CA ASP A 69 15.25 10.70 -13.95
C ASP A 69 15.95 9.78 -12.95
N ASP A 70 17.12 10.19 -12.43
CA ASP A 70 17.83 9.45 -11.39
C ASP A 70 16.98 9.32 -10.11
N LEU A 71 16.33 10.40 -9.66
CA LEU A 71 15.41 10.34 -8.51
C LEU A 71 14.18 9.44 -8.78
N TRP A 72 13.58 9.55 -9.96
CA TRP A 72 12.44 8.71 -10.35
C TRP A 72 12.82 7.25 -10.59
N SER A 73 14.08 6.94 -10.86
CA SER A 73 14.56 5.56 -10.97
C SER A 73 14.34 4.77 -9.67
N LEU A 74 14.33 5.46 -8.51
CA LEU A 74 14.00 4.86 -7.21
C LEU A 74 12.62 4.21 -7.23
N ARG A 75 11.60 4.87 -7.80
CA ARG A 75 10.23 4.34 -7.91
C ARG A 75 10.17 3.06 -8.75
N HIS A 76 11.01 2.96 -9.77
CA HIS A 76 11.06 1.83 -10.69
C HIS A 76 11.80 0.62 -10.10
N ALA A 77 12.58 0.84 -9.04
CA ALA A 77 13.28 -0.23 -8.35
C ALA A 77 12.30 -1.21 -7.67
N ALA A 78 11.05 -0.85 -7.38
CA ALA A 78 10.09 -1.72 -6.67
C ALA A 78 9.96 -3.15 -7.25
N SER A 79 9.81 -3.26 -8.58
CA SER A 79 9.36 -4.49 -9.25
C SER A 79 10.42 -5.60 -9.31
N PRO A 80 11.68 -5.34 -9.71
CA PRO A 80 12.75 -6.35 -9.62
C PRO A 80 12.95 -6.90 -8.20
N LEU A 81 12.67 -6.08 -7.20
CA LEU A 81 12.98 -6.37 -5.79
C LEU A 81 11.93 -7.28 -5.15
N ILE A 82 10.67 -7.07 -5.50
CA ILE A 82 9.59 -8.02 -5.23
C ILE A 82 9.88 -9.40 -5.88
N ALA A 83 10.49 -9.41 -7.07
CA ALA A 83 10.85 -10.66 -7.74
C ALA A 83 12.02 -11.40 -7.05
N GLU A 84 12.99 -10.68 -6.47
CA GLU A 84 14.10 -11.31 -5.73
C GLU A 84 13.63 -11.94 -4.40
N SER A 85 12.71 -11.31 -3.66
CA SER A 85 12.21 -11.88 -2.39
C SER A 85 11.53 -13.23 -2.63
N ALA A 86 10.82 -13.37 -3.75
CA ALA A 86 10.14 -14.60 -4.13
C ALA A 86 11.10 -15.80 -4.24
N LYS A 87 12.38 -15.57 -4.61
CA LYS A 87 13.40 -16.64 -4.68
C LYS A 87 13.72 -17.26 -3.32
N THR A 88 13.50 -16.52 -2.24
CA THR A 88 13.70 -17.02 -0.86
C THR A 88 12.45 -17.66 -0.25
N GLY A 89 11.37 -17.78 -1.02
CA GLY A 89 10.07 -18.28 -0.57
C GLY A 89 9.17 -17.20 0.07
N LEU A 90 9.64 -15.95 0.13
CA LEU A 90 8.88 -14.79 0.62
C LEU A 90 8.11 -14.17 -0.54
N VAL A 91 6.80 -14.36 -0.53
CA VAL A 91 5.92 -13.93 -1.62
C VAL A 91 5.25 -12.61 -1.24
N SER A 92 5.46 -11.61 -2.09
CA SER A 92 4.74 -10.34 -2.05
C SER A 92 3.25 -10.59 -2.27
N THR A 93 2.47 -10.36 -1.22
CA THR A 93 1.05 -10.72 -1.18
C THR A 93 0.21 -9.46 -1.11
N GLN A 94 -0.64 -9.26 -2.11
CA GLN A 94 -1.54 -8.10 -2.23
C GLN A 94 -2.85 -8.37 -1.49
N ILE A 95 -2.80 -8.28 -0.15
CA ILE A 95 -3.98 -8.42 0.71
C ILE A 95 -4.42 -7.08 1.34
N ILE A 96 -3.52 -6.11 1.45
CA ILE A 96 -3.74 -4.81 2.09
C ILE A 96 -3.13 -3.65 1.29
N GLU A 97 -2.97 -3.86 -0.02
CA GLU A 97 -2.08 -3.11 -0.91
C GLU A 97 -2.63 -1.78 -1.42
N ASP A 98 -3.79 -1.33 -0.99
CA ASP A 98 -4.51 -0.23 -1.67
C ASP A 98 -5.40 0.56 -0.71
N SER A 99 -5.04 0.59 0.57
CA SER A 99 -5.85 1.33 1.54
C SER A 99 -5.54 2.83 1.49
N VAL A 100 -6.59 3.62 1.64
CA VAL A 100 -6.53 5.09 1.70
C VAL A 100 -7.14 5.55 3.00
N VAL A 101 -6.48 6.49 3.67
CA VAL A 101 -6.98 7.13 4.90
C VAL A 101 -7.07 8.65 4.70
N PRO A 102 -7.77 9.40 5.57
CA PRO A 102 -7.65 10.86 5.57
C PRO A 102 -6.17 11.29 5.63
N PRO A 103 -5.71 12.28 4.84
CA PRO A 103 -4.29 12.63 4.75
C PRO A 103 -3.62 12.93 6.08
N GLU A 104 -4.33 13.59 7.00
CA GLU A 104 -3.86 13.87 8.36
C GLU A 104 -3.64 12.60 9.22
N ALA A 105 -4.24 11.47 8.83
CA ALA A 105 -4.13 10.18 9.51
C ALA A 105 -3.06 9.27 8.90
N LEU A 106 -2.40 9.64 7.79
CA LEU A 106 -1.41 8.79 7.11
C LEU A 106 -0.29 8.33 8.06
N GLY A 107 0.21 9.22 8.92
CA GLY A 107 1.23 8.84 9.91
C GLY A 107 0.74 7.80 10.91
N LEU A 108 -0.49 7.94 11.42
CA LEU A 108 -1.11 6.95 12.32
C LEU A 108 -1.34 5.61 11.63
N TYR A 109 -1.76 5.64 10.36
CA TYR A 109 -1.94 4.43 9.56
C TYR A 109 -0.62 3.68 9.37
N LEU A 110 0.45 4.38 8.99
CA LEU A 110 1.78 3.78 8.82
C LEU A 110 2.33 3.20 10.12
N SER A 111 2.17 3.89 11.26
CA SER A 111 2.58 3.37 12.56
C SER A 111 1.76 2.15 12.99
N GLY A 112 0.44 2.17 12.80
CA GLY A 112 -0.42 1.03 13.13
C GLY A 112 -0.12 -0.20 12.25
N LEU A 113 0.18 0.01 10.97
CA LEU A 113 0.63 -1.05 10.08
C LEU A 113 1.95 -1.68 10.53
N ASP A 114 2.92 -0.88 10.95
CA ASP A 114 4.18 -1.39 11.48
C ASP A 114 3.96 -2.27 12.72
N GLU A 115 3.05 -1.87 13.61
CA GLU A 115 2.67 -2.68 14.76
C GLU A 115 2.05 -4.02 14.37
N ILE A 116 1.10 -4.03 13.43
CA ILE A 116 0.44 -5.23 12.90
C ILE A 116 1.46 -6.17 12.26
N LEU A 117 2.31 -5.64 11.38
CA LEU A 117 3.32 -6.40 10.65
C LEU A 117 4.37 -7.00 11.60
N ARG A 118 4.80 -6.24 12.61
CA ARG A 118 5.72 -6.70 13.65
C ARG A 118 5.09 -7.77 14.54
N ALA A 119 3.83 -7.61 14.95
CA ALA A 119 3.10 -8.61 15.73
C ALA A 119 2.96 -9.92 14.94
N ALA A 120 2.80 -9.83 13.62
CA ALA A 120 2.76 -10.97 12.72
C ALA A 120 4.16 -11.52 12.34
N ASP A 121 5.27 -10.93 12.79
CA ASP A 121 6.64 -11.28 12.36
C ASP A 121 6.73 -11.37 10.84
N THR A 122 6.39 -10.27 10.16
CA THR A 122 6.30 -10.17 8.70
C THR A 122 6.81 -8.83 8.21
N ASP A 123 7.81 -8.85 7.34
CA ASP A 123 8.21 -7.67 6.59
C ASP A 123 7.21 -7.35 5.47
N ALA A 124 7.14 -6.09 5.06
CA ALA A 124 6.37 -5.66 3.90
C ALA A 124 7.17 -4.70 3.01
N VAL A 125 6.88 -4.72 1.72
CA VAL A 125 7.31 -3.66 0.80
C VAL A 125 6.23 -2.59 0.78
N ILE A 126 6.59 -1.36 1.16
CA ILE A 126 5.66 -0.23 1.28
C ILE A 126 6.11 0.91 0.38
N PHE A 127 5.21 1.33 -0.52
CA PHE A 127 5.41 2.48 -1.40
C PHE A 127 4.07 3.04 -1.87
N GLY A 128 3.97 4.32 -2.25
CA GLY A 128 2.75 4.83 -2.88
C GLY A 128 2.56 6.33 -2.79
N HIS A 129 1.39 6.79 -3.21
CA HIS A 129 1.00 8.19 -3.34
C HIS A 129 0.66 8.82 -1.97
N ALA A 130 1.68 9.25 -1.23
CA ALA A 130 1.54 9.93 0.05
C ALA A 130 0.73 11.23 -0.04
N GLY A 131 0.79 11.92 -1.19
CA GLY A 131 -0.03 13.12 -1.44
C GLY A 131 -1.53 12.86 -1.35
N ASP A 132 -1.97 11.67 -1.72
CA ASP A 132 -3.37 11.22 -1.67
C ASP A 132 -3.65 10.31 -0.47
N ALA A 133 -2.64 10.09 0.38
CA ALA A 133 -2.63 9.12 1.46
C ALA A 133 -3.06 7.70 1.03
N ASN A 134 -2.74 7.35 -0.22
CA ASN A 134 -2.83 6.00 -0.75
C ASN A 134 -1.45 5.35 -0.70
N VAL A 135 -1.26 4.32 0.13
CA VAL A 135 0.01 3.60 0.20
C VAL A 135 -0.19 2.12 -0.10
N HIS A 136 0.66 1.60 -0.98
CA HIS A 136 0.67 0.20 -1.35
C HIS A 136 1.54 -0.62 -0.41
N VAL A 137 0.89 -1.46 0.37
CA VAL A 137 1.53 -2.33 1.36
C VAL A 137 1.47 -3.78 0.90
N ASN A 138 2.63 -4.37 0.69
CA ASN A 138 2.76 -5.73 0.18
C ASN A 138 3.49 -6.59 1.23
N PRO A 139 2.76 -7.26 2.15
CA PRO A 139 3.35 -8.23 3.06
C PRO A 139 4.13 -9.33 2.34
N LEU A 140 5.30 -9.68 2.87
CA LEU A 140 6.18 -10.73 2.37
C LEU A 140 5.97 -12.00 3.18
N LEU A 141 5.07 -12.87 2.71
CA LEU A 141 4.69 -14.08 3.44
C LEU A 141 5.53 -15.29 3.00
N ASP A 142 6.03 -16.06 3.97
CA ASP A 142 6.68 -17.35 3.70
C ASP A 142 5.63 -18.42 3.42
N VAL A 143 5.29 -18.61 2.14
CA VAL A 143 4.23 -19.52 1.70
C VAL A 143 4.58 -21.00 1.88
N ARG A 144 5.83 -21.33 2.26
CA ARG A 144 6.25 -22.70 2.58
C ARG A 144 5.76 -23.14 3.97
N ARG A 145 5.39 -22.19 4.82
CA ARG A 145 4.87 -22.45 6.17
C ARG A 145 3.38 -22.73 6.12
N SER A 146 2.90 -23.84 6.66
CA SER A 146 1.47 -24.18 6.65
C SER A 146 0.56 -23.10 7.25
N SER A 147 1.07 -22.28 8.18
CA SER A 147 0.35 -21.20 8.84
C SER A 147 0.32 -19.87 8.07
N TRP A 148 0.86 -19.80 6.86
CA TRP A 148 0.97 -18.54 6.12
C TRP A 148 -0.39 -17.89 5.86
N ARG A 149 -1.45 -18.69 5.64
CA ARG A 149 -2.83 -18.20 5.44
C ARG A 149 -3.44 -17.64 6.71
N ASP A 150 -3.21 -18.27 7.86
CA ASP A 150 -3.67 -17.75 9.15
C ASP A 150 -3.02 -16.40 9.44
N LYS A 151 -1.73 -16.29 9.12
CA LYS A 151 -1.00 -15.03 9.22
C LYS A 151 -1.54 -13.96 8.27
N ALA A 152 -1.79 -14.31 7.01
CA ALA A 152 -2.42 -13.41 6.03
C ALA A 152 -3.78 -12.89 6.52
N ARG A 153 -4.59 -13.78 7.11
CA ARG A 153 -5.90 -13.43 7.66
C ARG A 153 -5.78 -12.45 8.82
N ALA A 154 -4.90 -12.72 9.78
CA ALA A 154 -4.67 -11.82 10.91
C ALA A 154 -4.25 -10.42 10.44
N ILE A 155 -3.26 -10.33 9.53
CA ILE A 155 -2.81 -9.05 8.97
C ILE A 155 -3.97 -8.32 8.28
N LEU A 156 -4.76 -9.03 7.46
CA LEU A 156 -5.90 -8.44 6.75
C LEU A 156 -6.95 -7.90 7.72
N GLU A 157 -7.41 -8.72 8.67
CA GLU A 157 -8.48 -8.36 9.60
C GLU A 157 -8.07 -7.20 10.54
N GLU A 158 -6.82 -7.22 11.05
CA GLU A 158 -6.29 -6.13 11.87
C GLU A 158 -6.14 -4.84 11.06
N THR A 159 -5.69 -4.93 9.81
CA THR A 159 -5.59 -3.77 8.92
C THR A 159 -6.96 -3.19 8.60
N VAL A 160 -7.96 -4.05 8.38
CA VAL A 160 -9.35 -3.61 8.15
C VAL A 160 -9.88 -2.86 9.37
N ALA A 161 -9.63 -3.36 10.57
CA ALA A 161 -10.01 -2.67 11.80
C ALA A 161 -9.34 -1.29 11.92
N LEU A 162 -8.02 -1.22 11.69
CA LEU A 162 -7.27 0.03 11.69
C LEU A 162 -7.82 1.04 10.68
N VAL A 163 -8.03 0.62 9.43
CA VAL A 163 -8.57 1.49 8.37
C VAL A 163 -9.97 1.98 8.71
N ALA A 164 -10.83 1.11 9.25
CA ALA A 164 -12.18 1.50 9.68
C ALA A 164 -12.15 2.54 10.81
N ASP A 165 -11.28 2.35 11.81
CA ASP A 165 -11.11 3.28 12.93
C ASP A 165 -10.59 4.65 12.48
N LEU A 166 -9.69 4.66 11.50
CA LEU A 166 -9.18 5.87 10.86
C LEU A 166 -10.13 6.46 9.81
N ARG A 167 -11.31 5.85 9.60
CA ARG A 167 -12.33 6.27 8.62
C ARG A 167 -11.81 6.29 7.18
N GLY A 168 -10.94 5.35 6.85
CA GLY A 168 -10.42 5.12 5.51
C GLY A 168 -11.25 4.14 4.68
N THR A 169 -10.69 3.74 3.54
CA THR A 169 -11.18 2.70 2.63
C THR A 169 -10.08 1.68 2.37
N LEU A 170 -10.44 0.43 2.12
CA LEU A 170 -9.51 -0.65 1.76
C LEU A 170 -9.08 -0.60 0.30
N SER A 171 -9.74 0.22 -0.50
CA SER A 171 -9.44 0.38 -1.92
C SER A 171 -9.49 1.84 -2.33
N GLY A 172 -8.33 2.34 -2.79
CA GLY A 172 -8.15 3.61 -3.48
C GLY A 172 -8.29 3.45 -4.99
N GLU A 173 -7.56 2.51 -5.58
CA GLU A 173 -7.38 2.39 -7.04
C GLU A 173 -7.79 1.03 -7.62
N HIS A 174 -7.68 -0.06 -6.86
CA HIS A 174 -7.78 -1.44 -7.37
C HIS A 174 -9.21 -2.02 -7.32
N GLY A 175 -10.12 -1.35 -6.63
CA GLY A 175 -11.47 -1.83 -6.33
C GLY A 175 -11.53 -2.88 -5.20
N ASP A 176 -12.75 -3.11 -4.69
CA ASP A 176 -12.96 -4.06 -3.57
C ASP A 176 -12.71 -5.53 -3.96
N GLY A 177 -13.09 -5.90 -5.19
CA GLY A 177 -12.95 -7.27 -5.67
C GLY A 177 -13.70 -8.28 -4.78
N ARG A 178 -13.16 -9.51 -4.69
CA ARG A 178 -13.63 -10.56 -3.75
C ARG A 178 -12.99 -10.45 -2.37
N LEU A 179 -11.75 -9.98 -2.35
CA LEU A 179 -10.92 -9.90 -1.16
C LEU A 179 -11.51 -8.95 -0.11
N ARG A 180 -12.02 -7.79 -0.53
CA ARG A 180 -12.51 -6.75 0.38
C ARG A 180 -14.02 -6.78 0.58
N ALA A 181 -14.76 -7.46 -0.30
CA ALA A 181 -16.22 -7.54 -0.23
C ALA A 181 -16.75 -8.01 1.14
N PRO A 182 -16.15 -9.00 1.83
CA PRO A 182 -16.61 -9.41 3.17
C PRO A 182 -16.57 -8.29 4.22
N PHE A 183 -15.74 -7.26 4.03
CA PHE A 183 -15.55 -6.16 4.97
C PHE A 183 -16.38 -4.91 4.63
N LEU A 184 -17.25 -4.98 3.61
CA LEU A 184 -18.01 -3.83 3.11
C LEU A 184 -18.80 -3.11 4.22
N GLU A 185 -19.46 -3.85 5.12
CA GLU A 185 -20.20 -3.26 6.23
C GLU A 185 -19.30 -2.65 7.32
N GLN A 186 -18.14 -3.24 7.56
CA GLN A 186 -17.20 -2.69 8.54
C GLN A 186 -16.66 -1.32 8.10
N ILE A 187 -16.42 -1.14 6.79
CA ILE A 187 -15.92 0.12 6.22
C ILE A 187 -17.05 1.14 6.03
N TRP A 188 -18.18 0.75 5.44
CA TRP A 188 -19.21 1.68 4.99
C TRP A 188 -20.41 1.79 5.94
N GLY A 189 -20.50 0.90 6.92
CA GLY A 189 -21.63 0.78 7.82
C GLY A 189 -22.88 0.21 7.15
N PRO A 190 -23.88 -0.21 7.96
CA PRO A 190 -25.05 -0.95 7.48
C PRO A 190 -25.92 -0.16 6.51
N LYS A 191 -25.95 1.18 6.62
CA LYS A 191 -26.78 2.04 5.76
C LYS A 191 -26.30 2.03 4.31
N LEU A 192 -25.00 2.23 4.08
CA LEU A 192 -24.42 2.26 2.74
C LEU A 192 -24.32 0.86 2.16
N THR A 193 -23.94 -0.14 2.96
CA THR A 193 -23.99 -1.55 2.57
C THR A 193 -25.38 -1.96 2.08
N GLY A 194 -26.44 -1.57 2.81
CA GLY A 194 -27.81 -1.82 2.37
C GLY A 194 -28.17 -1.13 1.05
N ALA A 195 -27.58 0.04 0.76
CA ALA A 195 -27.77 0.70 -0.53
C ALA A 195 -27.07 -0.04 -1.68
N PHE A 196 -25.82 -0.48 -1.47
CA PHE A 196 -25.09 -1.30 -2.45
C PHE A 196 -25.84 -2.60 -2.76
N GLN A 197 -26.34 -3.30 -1.74
CA GLN A 197 -27.12 -4.53 -1.91
C GLN A 197 -28.42 -4.30 -2.69
N ARG A 198 -29.16 -3.23 -2.39
CA ARG A 198 -30.39 -2.90 -3.13
C ARG A 198 -30.08 -2.61 -4.60
N THR A 199 -29.03 -1.86 -4.89
CA THR A 199 -28.61 -1.58 -6.27
C THR A 199 -28.26 -2.87 -6.99
N LYS A 200 -27.45 -3.74 -6.37
CA LYS A 200 -27.07 -5.05 -6.93
C LYS A 200 -28.29 -5.92 -7.22
N ASN A 201 -29.22 -6.06 -6.27
CA ASN A 201 -30.42 -6.88 -6.43
C ASN A 201 -31.40 -6.29 -7.47
N THR A 202 -31.41 -4.97 -7.66
CA THR A 202 -32.28 -4.32 -8.66
C THR A 202 -31.77 -4.57 -10.07
N LEU A 203 -30.45 -4.49 -10.28
CA LEU A 203 -29.83 -4.62 -11.60
C LEU A 203 -29.51 -6.08 -11.97
N ASP A 204 -29.31 -6.94 -10.98
CA ASP A 204 -28.98 -8.36 -11.16
C ASP A 204 -29.77 -9.23 -10.17
N PRO A 205 -31.11 -9.34 -10.34
CA PRO A 205 -31.96 -10.10 -9.43
C PRO A 205 -31.66 -11.61 -9.43
N ALA A 206 -31.05 -12.13 -10.50
CA ALA A 206 -30.63 -13.53 -10.60
C ALA A 206 -29.24 -13.79 -9.99
N GLY A 207 -28.49 -12.74 -9.63
CA GLY A 207 -27.16 -12.84 -9.03
C GLY A 207 -26.09 -13.44 -9.96
N ILE A 208 -26.26 -13.34 -11.28
CA ILE A 208 -25.38 -14.00 -12.25
C ILE A 208 -24.18 -13.13 -12.64
N LEU A 209 -24.24 -11.82 -12.40
CA LEU A 209 -23.17 -10.89 -12.77
C LEU A 209 -22.11 -10.85 -11.66
N ASN A 210 -21.13 -11.75 -11.74
CA ASN A 210 -19.94 -11.76 -10.89
C ASN A 210 -20.27 -11.81 -9.37
N PRO A 211 -20.88 -12.90 -8.88
CA PRO A 211 -21.27 -13.05 -7.48
C PRO A 211 -20.05 -12.98 -6.53
N GLY A 212 -20.27 -12.39 -5.35
CA GLY A 212 -19.25 -12.21 -4.31
C GLY A 212 -18.23 -11.11 -4.57
N VAL A 213 -18.46 -10.24 -5.56
CA VAL A 213 -17.58 -9.11 -5.88
C VAL A 213 -18.26 -7.80 -5.49
N VAL A 214 -17.53 -6.95 -4.76
CA VAL A 214 -18.01 -5.70 -4.12
C VAL A 214 -19.06 -5.94 -3.04
N VAL A 215 -20.12 -6.69 -3.36
CA VAL A 215 -21.17 -7.10 -2.43
C VAL A 215 -20.93 -8.57 -2.04
N PRO A 216 -20.76 -8.87 -0.73
CA PRO A 216 -20.37 -10.21 -0.29
C PRO A 216 -21.49 -11.23 -0.41
N LEU A 217 -21.10 -12.49 -0.59
CA LEU A 217 -21.97 -13.64 -0.32
C LEU A 217 -21.96 -13.96 1.18
N PRO A 218 -23.01 -14.65 1.71
CA PRO A 218 -22.99 -15.16 3.07
C PRO A 218 -21.76 -16.05 3.30
N GLU A 219 -21.06 -15.83 4.42
CA GLU A 219 -19.89 -16.62 4.83
C GLU A 219 -18.74 -16.64 3.80
N GLN A 220 -18.65 -15.63 2.94
CA GLN A 220 -17.58 -15.51 1.95
C GLN A 220 -16.21 -15.36 2.65
N ASP A 221 -15.29 -16.27 2.36
CA ASP A 221 -13.91 -16.18 2.83
C ASP A 221 -13.13 -15.18 1.95
N PRO A 222 -12.60 -14.06 2.50
CA PRO A 222 -11.83 -13.09 1.75
C PRO A 222 -10.54 -13.67 1.13
N LEU A 223 -10.00 -14.76 1.69
CA LEU A 223 -8.77 -15.39 1.21
C LEU A 223 -9.03 -16.57 0.27
N GLU A 224 -10.28 -16.85 -0.08
CA GLU A 224 -10.60 -17.90 -1.04
C GLU A 224 -9.94 -17.60 -2.39
N GLY A 225 -9.17 -18.57 -2.90
CA GLY A 225 -8.44 -18.42 -4.17
C GLY A 225 -7.14 -17.60 -4.09
N LEU A 226 -6.71 -17.17 -2.89
CA LEU A 226 -5.44 -16.46 -2.73
C LEU A 226 -4.25 -17.32 -3.20
N TRP A 227 -3.46 -16.75 -4.11
CA TRP A 227 -2.25 -17.33 -4.69
C TRP A 227 -1.00 -16.86 -3.89
N PRO A 228 0.05 -17.70 -3.75
CA PRO A 228 0.23 -19.05 -4.30
C PRO A 228 -0.41 -20.14 -3.45
N GLN A 229 -0.98 -21.14 -4.12
CA GLN A 229 -1.39 -22.38 -3.45
C GLN A 229 -0.16 -23.26 -3.21
N TYR A 230 0.50 -23.12 -2.07
CA TYR A 230 1.57 -24.06 -1.69
C TYR A 230 0.95 -25.46 -1.50
N GLY A 231 1.38 -26.44 -2.31
CA GLY A 231 0.89 -27.83 -2.27
C GLY A 231 -0.29 -28.16 -3.19
N GLY A 232 -0.78 -27.23 -4.01
CA GLY A 232 -1.76 -27.54 -5.07
C GLY A 232 -1.06 -27.98 -6.36
N ALA A 233 -1.31 -29.21 -6.80
CA ALA A 233 -0.91 -29.63 -8.14
C ALA A 233 -1.56 -28.72 -9.19
N ALA A 234 -0.75 -28.25 -10.14
CA ALA A 234 -1.24 -27.68 -11.40
C ALA A 234 -1.98 -28.75 -12.21
#